data_AF-A0A2N5G172-F1
#
_entry.id   AF-A0A2N5G172-F1
#
_cell.length_a   1.000
_cell.length_b   1.000
_cell.length_c   1.000
_cell.angle_alpha   90.00
_cell.angle_beta   90.00
_cell.angle_gamma   90.00
#
_symmetry.space_group_name_H-M   'P 1'
#
loop_
_entity.id
_entity.type
_entity.pdbx_description
1 polymer ?
#
loop_
_entity_poly.entity_id
_entity_poly.type
_entity_poly.pdbx_seq_one_letter_code
_entity_poly.pdbx_strand_id
1 'polypeptide(L)' 'MQNEQRTQLNVRLQKETLQKLDEIVEYYQENTKIGRIYKADVLADIIEKSYEVMKKQKSINVRKF' A
#
# COMPACT_ATOMS: atom_id res chain seq x y z
N MET A 1 -13.95 21.97 -1.56
CA MET A 1 -13.38 20.75 -2.17
C MET A 1 -11.86 20.93 -2.12
N GLN A 2 -11.20 20.33 -1.13
CA GLN A 2 -9.73 20.35 -1.09
C GLN A 2 -9.25 19.57 -2.31
N ASN A 3 -8.51 20.22 -3.20
CA ASN A 3 -7.73 19.52 -4.22
C ASN A 3 -6.81 18.56 -3.47
N GLU A 4 -7.15 17.26 -3.42
CA GLU A 4 -6.21 16.22 -3.06
C GLU A 4 -5.13 16.22 -4.13
N GLN A 5 -4.09 17.04 -3.93
CA GLN A 5 -2.95 17.10 -4.80
C GLN A 5 -2.24 15.74 -4.76
N ARG A 6 -2.53 14.91 -5.76
CA ARG A 6 -1.78 13.67 -5.99
C ARG A 6 -0.33 14.05 -6.24
N THR A 7 0.56 13.58 -5.37
CA THR A 7 2.00 13.77 -5.50
C THR A 7 2.63 12.46 -5.99
N GLN A 8 3.59 12.56 -6.92
CA GLN A 8 4.34 11.39 -7.37
C GLN A 8 5.43 11.03 -6.36
N LEU A 9 5.53 9.74 -6.02
CA LEU A 9 6.60 9.20 -5.21
C LEU A 9 7.54 8.38 -6.10
N ASN A 10 8.80 8.79 -6.19
CA ASN A 10 9.85 8.01 -6.84
C ASN A 10 10.47 7.03 -5.85
N VAL A 11 10.35 5.73 -6.11
CA VAL A 11 10.84 4.67 -5.22
C VAL A 11 11.88 3.82 -5.95
N ARG A 12 13.00 3.53 -5.27
CA ARG A 12 13.96 2.51 -5.70
C ARG A 12 13.79 1.29 -4.82
N LEU A 13 13.51 0.14 -5.43
CA LEU A 13 13.32 -1.14 -4.75
C LEU A 13 14.40 -2.14 -5.17
N GLN A 14 14.73 -3.06 -4.29
CA GLN A 14 15.47 -4.27 -4.66
C GLN A 14 14.63 -5.12 -5.61
N LYS A 15 15.29 -5.90 -6.49
CA LYS A 15 14.61 -6.76 -7.46
C LYS A 15 13.63 -7.72 -6.81
N GLU A 16 14.04 -8.35 -5.70
CA GLU A 16 13.19 -9.30 -4.96
C GLU A 16 11.94 -8.63 -4.40
N THR A 17 12.05 -7.39 -3.92
CA THR A 17 10.89 -6.63 -3.42
C THR A 17 9.94 -6.26 -4.55
N LEU A 18 10.48 -5.91 -5.73
CA LEU A 18 9.65 -5.65 -6.91
C LEU A 18 8.90 -6.91 -7.35
N GLN A 19 9.56 -8.08 -7.33
CA GLN A 19 8.92 -9.36 -7.67
C GLN A 19 7.77 -9.70 -6.72
N LYS A 20 7.93 -9.45 -5.42
CA LYS A 20 6.84 -9.61 -4.44
C LYS A 20 5.66 -8.69 -4.74
N LEU A 21 5.92 -7.43 -5.14
CA LEU A 21 4.85 -6.51 -5.52
C LEU A 21 4.10 -7.01 -6.77
N ASP A 22 4.82 -7.61 -7.72
CA ASP A 22 4.22 -8.16 -8.94
C ASP A 22 3.29 -9.34 -8.62
N GLU A 23 3.72 -10.24 -7.76
CA GLU A 23 2.91 -11.37 -7.27
C GLU A 23 1.64 -10.90 -6.53
N ILE A 24 1.75 -9.84 -5.70
CA ILE A 24 0.57 -9.27 -5.02
C ILE A 24 -0.41 -8.65 -6.04
N VAL A 25 0.11 -7.99 -7.08
CA VAL A 25 -0.72 -7.41 -8.15
C VAL A 25 -1.44 -8.51 -8.93
N GLU A 26 -0.75 -9.61 -9.26
CA GLU A 26 -1.35 -10.78 -9.90
C GLU A 26 -2.47 -11.36 -9.02
N TYR A 27 -2.20 -11.57 -7.73
CA TYR A 27 -3.22 -12.02 -6.78
C TYR A 27 -4.43 -11.09 -6.75
N TYR A 28 -4.25 -9.77 -6.73
CA TYR A 28 -5.38 -8.82 -6.75
C TYR A 28 -6.12 -8.85 -8.09
N GLN A 29 -5.39 -9.00 -9.20
CA GLN A 29 -5.96 -9.08 -10.54
C GLN A 29 -6.83 -10.32 -10.72
N GLU A 30 -6.41 -11.48 -10.22
CA GLU A 30 -7.17 -12.74 -10.25
C GLU A 30 -8.47 -12.64 -9.44
N ASN A 31 -8.44 -11.90 -8.34
CA ASN A 31 -9.58 -11.72 -7.44
C ASN A 31 -10.48 -10.52 -7.83
N THR A 32 -10.09 -9.74 -8.84
CA THR A 32 -10.84 -8.57 -9.31
C THR A 32 -11.68 -8.93 -10.54
N LYS A 33 -13.01 -8.77 -10.42
CA LYS A 33 -13.95 -9.13 -11.49
C LYS A 33 -13.90 -8.22 -12.72
N ILE A 34 -13.57 -6.94 -12.54
CA ILE A 34 -13.56 -5.92 -13.59
C ILE A 34 -12.44 -4.92 -13.32
N GLY A 35 -11.66 -4.60 -14.35
CA GLY A 35 -10.63 -3.57 -14.30
C GLY A 35 -9.22 -4.13 -14.21
N ARG A 36 -8.24 -3.28 -14.52
CA ARG A 36 -6.81 -3.59 -14.43
C ARG A 36 -6.28 -3.08 -13.10
N ILE A 37 -5.52 -3.92 -12.41
CA ILE A 37 -4.81 -3.56 -11.19
C ILE A 37 -3.42 -3.03 -11.55
N TYR A 38 -3.05 -1.87 -11.01
CA TYR A 38 -1.74 -1.26 -11.24
C TYR A 38 -0.85 -1.37 -10.00
N LYS A 39 0.46 -1.55 -10.22
CA LYS A 39 1.47 -1.63 -9.15
C LYS A 39 1.43 -0.41 -8.21
N ALA A 40 1.19 0.78 -8.77
CA ALA A 40 1.12 2.02 -7.99
C ALA A 40 -0.07 2.03 -7.02
N ASP A 41 -1.23 1.55 -7.46
CA ASP A 41 -2.43 1.48 -6.63
C ASP A 41 -2.25 0.45 -5.51
N VAL A 42 -1.69 -0.72 -5.83
CA VAL A 42 -1.36 -1.75 -4.84
C VAL A 42 -0.32 -1.25 -3.84
N LEU A 43 0.71 -0.55 -4.28
CA LEU A 43 1.72 0.01 -3.38
C LEU A 43 1.12 1.05 -2.43
N ALA A 44 0.23 1.93 -2.93
CA ALA A 44 -0.46 2.91 -2.10
C ALA A 44 -1.34 2.22 -1.04
N ASP A 45 -2.13 1.22 -1.43
CA ASP A 45 -2.97 0.44 -0.52
C ASP A 45 -2.15 -0.29 0.57
N ILE A 46 -0.99 -0.86 0.21
CA ILE A 46 -0.07 -1.47 1.18
C ILE A 46 0.43 -0.44 2.19
N ILE A 47 0.79 0.77 1.74
CA ILE A 47 1.25 1.87 2.61
C ILE A 47 0.14 2.29 3.57
N GLU A 48 -1.08 2.48 3.08
CA GLU A 48 -2.24 2.88 3.91
C GLU A 48 -2.57 1.83 4.97
N LYS A 49 -2.64 0.55 4.58
CA LYS A 49 -2.85 -0.56 5.53
C LYS A 49 -1.75 -0.64 6.58
N SER A 50 -0.49 -0.49 6.17
CA SER A 50 0.66 -0.50 7.09
C SER A 50 0.62 0.69 8.05
N TYR A 51 0.18 1.86 7.59
CA TYR A 51 0.02 3.05 8.41
C TYR A 51 -1.05 2.88 9.49
N GLU A 52 -2.21 2.27 9.15
CA GLU A 52 -3.25 2.00 10.13
C GLU A 52 -2.81 0.98 11.19
N VAL A 53 -2.05 -0.05 10.79
CA VAL A 53 -1.42 -0.98 11.74
C VAL A 53 -0.47 -0.23 12.69
N MET A 54 0.39 0.63 12.16
CA MET A 54 1.30 1.45 12.97
C MET A 54 0.53 2.36 13.94
N LYS A 55 -0.54 3.03 13.51
CA LYS A 55 -1.38 3.87 14.38
C LYS A 55 -2.00 3.06 15.51
N LYS A 56 -2.53 1.87 15.22
CA LYS A 56 -3.07 0.96 16.23
C LYS A 56 -2.01 0.59 17.26
N GLN A 57 -0.80 0.22 16.82
CA GLN A 57 0.31 -0.11 17.72
C GLN A 57 0.70 1.09 18.60
N LYS A 58 0.81 2.29 18.04
CA LYS A 58 1.07 3.53 18.81
C LYS A 58 0.00 3.76 19.89
N SER A 59 -1.28 3.62 19.56
CA SER A 59 -2.36 3.82 20.53
C SER A 59 -2.35 2.81 21.69
N ILE A 60 -1.96 1.56 21.42
CA ILE A 60 -1.85 0.52 22.46
C ILE A 60 -0.68 0.85 23.39
N ASN A 61 0.45 1.28 22.84
CA ASN A 61 1.62 1.65 23.64
C ASN A 61 1.35 2.87 24.51
N VAL A 62 0.61 3.88 24.02
CA VAL A 62 0.21 5.05 24.82
C VAL A 62 -0.68 4.65 26.00
N ARG A 63 -1.57 3.66 25.85
CA ARG A 63 -2.45 3.18 26.94
C ARG A 63 -1.76 2.31 27.99
N LYS A 64 -0.51 1.88 27.74
CA LYS A 64 0.28 1.08 28.69
C LYS A 64 1.10 1.96 29.67
N PHE A 65 1.06 3.27 29.50
CA PHE A 65 1.59 4.27 30.41
C PHE A 65 0.43 5.10 30.98
#